data_AF-A0A4U6V5I5-F1
#
_entry.id   AF-A0A4U6V5I5-F1
#
_cell.length_a   1.000
_cell.length_b   1.000
_cell.length_c   1.000
_cell.angle_alpha   90.00
_cell.angle_beta   90.00
_cell.angle_gamma   90.00
#
_symmetry.space_group_name_H-M   'P 1'
#
loop_
_entity.id
_entity.type
_entity.pdbx_description
1 polymer ?
#
loop_
_entity_poly.entity_id
_entity_poly.type
_entity_poly.pdbx_seq_one_letter_code
_entity_poly.pdbx_strand_id
1 'polypeptide(L)'
;MKPGTLKSRRGGIEEEASGSGGGGEYSFPLAPARREYCWSSGLLKAVVALVILMGGVIIGLAASSANYYSSTSTSTSVWGSAALSSSSMQAEAAAAAAASSVAASNNDDGDDDNNGAAATGRGSSHHQKKKLKMSPRAQGLLLDFRGFVDPGPPWGHSMSDPELFWRASMVPRAEEYPFQRVPKVAFLFLTRGPLPFAPLWERFFRGHEGLFSVYVHALPGYAGRYRRSSPFHGRQIPSREVSWGSITLVDAEKRLLANALLDWSNQRFVLVSESCVPVFNFRTVYEYLVNSAHSYVESYNIDVPQCAGRYNPAMAPEVMEEQWRKGSEWFELSRELAVDVVADQRYYALFRRHCTPSCYPDEHYIPTYLHLRHGARNANRTVTWVDWSRGGPHPARFGRAATTAGFVAAIRNNGTRCLYNGKPTTVCYLFARKFAPSALGTLLNLTTTILDF
;
A
#
# COMPACT_ATOMS: atom_id res chain seq x y z
N MET A 1 -47.87 32.93 33.20
CA MET A 1 -48.32 33.74 32.05
C MET A 1 -47.11 34.07 31.18
N LYS A 2 -47.17 33.74 29.89
CA LYS A 2 -46.28 34.20 28.79
C LYS A 2 -46.44 35.72 28.55
N PRO A 3 -45.73 36.38 27.61
CA PRO A 3 -44.30 36.31 27.21
C PRO A 3 -43.73 37.72 26.83
N GLY A 4 -42.52 37.81 26.25
CA GLY A 4 -42.06 39.02 25.52
C GLY A 4 -40.53 39.15 25.38
N THR A 5 -39.83 38.38 24.53
CA THR A 5 -39.56 38.62 23.08
C THR A 5 -38.41 39.61 22.79
N LEU A 6 -37.24 39.04 22.44
CA LEU A 6 -36.31 39.39 21.34
C LEU A 6 -35.92 40.87 21.06
N LYS A 7 -34.62 41.19 21.09
CA LYS A 7 -33.77 41.27 19.88
C LYS A 7 -32.31 41.65 20.16
N SER A 8 -31.44 41.02 19.37
CA SER A 8 -30.01 41.24 19.21
C SER A 8 -29.70 42.47 18.35
N ARG A 9 -28.59 43.18 18.63
CA ARG A 9 -27.77 43.83 17.61
C ARG A 9 -26.31 44.09 18.07
N ARG A 10 -25.40 43.37 17.39
CA ARG A 10 -24.08 43.74 16.86
C ARG A 10 -23.16 44.72 17.64
N GLY A 11 -21.95 44.22 17.94
CA GLY A 11 -20.74 44.61 17.19
C GLY A 11 -19.65 45.36 17.97
N GLY A 12 -18.39 45.00 17.71
CA GLY A 12 -17.16 45.73 18.09
C GLY A 12 -16.46 45.11 19.29
N ILE A 13 -15.38 44.31 19.16
CA ILE A 13 -13.98 44.63 18.78
C ILE A 13 -13.19 45.21 19.97
N GLU A 14 -12.06 44.53 20.25
CA GLU A 14 -10.90 44.90 21.10
C GLU A 14 -11.20 44.97 22.61
N GLU A 15 -10.38 44.47 23.53
CA GLU A 15 -8.93 44.60 23.62
C GLU A 15 -8.34 43.57 24.60
N GLU A 16 -7.02 43.46 24.58
CA GLU A 16 -6.16 42.56 25.34
C GLU A 16 -6.33 42.62 26.87
N ALA A 17 -6.10 41.48 27.54
CA ALA A 17 -5.41 41.49 28.83
C ALA A 17 -4.73 40.14 29.08
N SER A 18 -3.41 40.22 29.16
CA SER A 18 -2.47 39.29 29.79
C SER A 18 -2.98 38.67 31.09
N GLY A 19 -2.78 37.36 31.24
CA GLY A 19 -2.96 36.63 32.50
C GLY A 19 -2.11 35.37 32.52
N SER A 20 -1.16 35.35 33.44
CA SER A 20 -0.10 34.37 33.60
C SER A 20 -0.56 33.02 34.15
N GLY A 21 0.30 32.01 33.97
CA GLY A 21 0.59 31.01 34.99
C GLY A 21 -0.48 29.96 35.29
N GLY A 22 -0.37 28.81 34.63
CA GLY A 22 -1.06 27.59 35.04
C GLY A 22 -0.44 26.38 34.38
N GLY A 23 0.57 25.80 35.03
CA GLY A 23 1.12 24.50 34.66
C GLY A 23 0.04 23.42 34.83
N GLY A 24 -0.62 23.07 33.74
CA GLY A 24 -1.45 21.88 33.65
C GLY A 24 -0.63 20.72 33.12
N GLU A 25 -0.36 19.73 33.96
CA GLU A 25 0.07 18.40 33.53
C GLU A 25 -0.94 17.85 32.52
N TYR A 26 -0.58 17.86 31.25
CA TYR A 26 -1.27 17.07 30.25
C TYR A 26 -0.94 15.60 30.52
N SER A 27 -1.84 14.92 31.24
CA SER A 27 -1.81 13.46 31.33
C SER A 27 -1.91 12.87 29.93
N PHE A 28 -0.84 12.18 29.52
CA PHE A 28 -0.77 11.44 28.27
C PHE A 28 -1.75 10.27 28.32
N PRO A 29 -2.56 10.02 27.28
CA PRO A 29 -3.23 8.74 27.15
C PRO A 29 -2.13 7.68 26.94
N LEU A 30 -1.91 6.86 27.96
CA LEU A 30 -1.20 5.60 27.84
C LEU A 30 -1.82 4.83 26.67
N ALA A 31 -0.98 4.27 25.79
CA ALA A 31 -1.45 3.25 24.86
C ALA A 31 -2.23 2.21 25.69
N PRO A 32 -3.47 1.83 25.30
CA PRO A 32 -4.25 0.92 26.11
C PRO A 32 -3.48 -0.38 26.28
N ALA A 33 -3.17 -0.72 27.54
CA ALA A 33 -2.71 -2.04 27.90
C ALA A 33 -3.72 -3.05 27.35
N ARG A 34 -3.26 -4.03 26.58
CA ARG A 34 -4.08 -5.18 26.20
C ARG A 34 -4.59 -5.82 27.49
N ARG A 35 -5.86 -5.62 27.81
CA ARG A 35 -6.57 -6.51 28.73
C ARG A 35 -6.71 -7.85 28.00
N GLU A 36 -5.84 -8.78 28.34
CA GLU A 36 -6.06 -10.19 28.03
C GLU A 36 -7.26 -10.67 28.84
N TYR A 37 -8.45 -10.59 28.24
CA TYR A 37 -9.56 -11.46 28.65
C TYR A 37 -9.41 -12.75 27.86
N CYS A 38 -8.71 -13.70 28.47
CA CYS A 38 -8.62 -15.07 27.99
C CYS A 38 -9.97 -15.76 28.23
N TRP A 39 -10.90 -15.58 27.29
CA TRP A 39 -11.96 -16.54 27.08
C TRP A 39 -11.78 -17.01 25.64
N SER A 40 -11.41 -18.28 25.47
CA SER A 40 -11.40 -18.86 24.13
C SER A 40 -12.78 -18.66 23.52
N SER A 41 -12.83 -18.26 22.25
CA SER A 41 -14.11 -18.05 21.54
C SER A 41 -15.02 -19.28 21.61
N GLY A 42 -14.45 -20.47 21.83
CA GLY A 42 -15.17 -21.70 22.13
C GLY A 42 -15.94 -21.69 23.45
N LEU A 43 -15.37 -21.15 24.53
CA LEU A 43 -16.03 -21.13 25.85
C LEU A 43 -17.20 -20.14 25.88
N LEU A 44 -17.05 -18.99 25.23
CA LEU A 44 -18.14 -18.01 25.09
C LEU A 44 -19.28 -18.56 24.23
N LYS A 45 -18.96 -19.23 23.11
CA LYS A 45 -19.95 -19.91 22.26
C LYS A 45 -20.66 -21.04 23.02
N ALA A 46 -19.94 -21.81 23.84
CA ALA A 46 -20.51 -22.86 24.67
C ALA A 46 -21.47 -22.30 25.73
N VAL A 47 -21.09 -21.24 26.45
CA VAL A 47 -21.94 -20.60 27.46
C VAL A 47 -23.20 -20.01 26.82
N VAL A 48 -23.09 -19.34 25.67
CA VAL A 48 -24.25 -18.80 24.95
C VAL A 48 -25.18 -19.91 24.47
N ALA A 49 -24.65 -21.01 23.92
CA ALA A 49 -25.46 -22.16 23.51
C ALA A 49 -26.19 -22.80 24.71
N LEU A 50 -25.54 -22.88 25.87
CA LEU A 50 -26.11 -23.45 27.08
C LEU A 50 -27.22 -22.56 27.65
N VAL A 51 -27.07 -21.23 27.61
CA VAL A 51 -28.13 -20.28 28.01
C VAL A 51 -29.33 -20.35 27.06
N ILE A 52 -29.11 -20.50 25.75
CA ILE A 52 -30.19 -20.66 24.76
C ILE A 52 -30.94 -21.98 24.98
N LEU A 53 -30.21 -23.08 25.23
CA LEU A 53 -30.80 -24.39 25.54
C LEU A 53 -31.62 -24.34 26.83
N MET A 54 -31.10 -23.72 27.89
CA MET A 54 -31.82 -23.58 29.16
C MET A 54 -33.06 -22.69 29.01
N GLY A 55 -33.00 -21.62 28.22
CA GLY A 55 -34.16 -20.79 27.88
C GLY A 55 -35.23 -21.56 27.09
N GLY A 56 -34.81 -22.39 26.13
CA GLY A 56 -35.70 -23.25 25.36
C GLY A 56 -36.40 -24.32 26.21
N VAL A 57 -35.69 -24.89 27.19
CA VAL A 57 -36.25 -25.87 28.14
C VAL A 57 -37.27 -25.23 29.08
N ILE A 58 -37.01 -24.01 29.57
CA ILE A 58 -37.96 -23.27 30.44
C ILE A 58 -39.24 -22.91 29.66
N ILE A 59 -39.13 -22.49 28.41
CA ILE A 59 -40.29 -22.19 27.54
C ILE A 59 -41.04 -23.48 27.18
N GLY A 60 -40.33 -24.58 26.90
CA GLY A 60 -40.93 -25.89 26.61
C GLY A 60 -41.67 -26.51 27.80
N LEU A 61 -41.15 -26.36 29.02
CA LEU A 61 -41.81 -26.82 30.24
C LEU A 61 -43.04 -25.97 30.60
N ALA A 62 -43.01 -24.65 30.33
CA ALA A 62 -44.17 -23.77 30.50
C ALA A 62 -45.30 -24.04 29.47
N ALA A 63 -44.95 -24.48 28.25
CA ALA A 63 -45.93 -24.91 27.24
C ALA A 63 -46.49 -26.31 27.52
N SER A 64 -45.71 -27.18 28.17
CA SER A 64 -46.14 -28.55 28.53
C SER A 64 -47.07 -28.59 29.75
N SER A 65 -46.98 -27.62 30.67
CA SER A 65 -47.93 -27.49 31.79
C SER A 65 -49.27 -26.87 31.39
N ALA A 66 -49.33 -26.16 30.26
CA ALA A 66 -50.58 -25.61 29.71
C ALA A 66 -51.39 -26.65 28.91
N ASN A 67 -50.72 -27.62 28.26
CA ASN A 67 -51.38 -28.67 27.47
C ASN A 67 -51.79 -29.91 28.29
N TYR A 68 -51.35 -30.04 29.55
CA TYR A 68 -51.73 -31.16 30.42
C TYR A 68 -53.13 -31.01 31.04
N TYR A 69 -53.79 -29.85 30.88
CA TYR A 69 -55.15 -29.59 31.37
C TYR A 69 -56.24 -29.64 30.28
N SER A 70 -55.89 -29.93 29.03
CA SER A 70 -56.87 -30.10 27.96
C SER A 70 -56.60 -31.39 27.21
N SER A 71 -57.55 -32.31 27.32
CA SER A 71 -57.71 -33.50 26.46
C SER A 71 -57.00 -34.78 26.90
N THR A 72 -57.50 -35.34 28.00
CA THR A 72 -57.92 -36.75 27.99
C THR A 72 -59.01 -36.95 26.93
N SER A 73 -58.69 -37.59 25.80
CA SER A 73 -59.57 -38.57 25.13
C SER A 73 -58.96 -39.13 23.85
N THR A 74 -59.09 -40.45 23.71
CA THR A 74 -59.08 -41.27 22.47
C THR A 74 -57.76 -41.62 21.77
N SER A 75 -57.24 -42.76 22.23
CA SER A 75 -56.62 -43.92 21.57
C SER A 75 -56.64 -44.10 20.05
N THR A 76 -55.59 -44.84 19.62
CA THR A 76 -55.48 -45.91 18.59
C THR A 76 -54.59 -45.67 17.35
N SER A 77 -53.39 -46.27 17.44
CA SER A 77 -52.66 -47.14 16.49
C SER A 77 -52.86 -47.02 14.96
N VAL A 78 -51.75 -47.06 14.20
CA VAL A 78 -51.29 -48.23 13.38
C VAL A 78 -49.99 -47.89 12.61
N TRP A 79 -49.14 -48.91 12.45
CA TRP A 79 -47.85 -49.00 11.75
C TRP A 79 -47.92 -49.18 10.21
N GLY A 80 -46.79 -48.93 9.51
CA GLY A 80 -46.42 -49.52 8.21
C GLY A 80 -45.51 -48.60 7.38
N SER A 81 -44.19 -48.78 7.32
CA SER A 81 -43.36 -49.73 6.52
C SER A 81 -43.00 -49.26 5.10
N ALA A 82 -41.68 -49.37 4.84
CA ALA A 82 -40.84 -48.99 3.71
C ALA A 82 -41.21 -49.46 2.28
N ALA A 83 -40.63 -48.80 1.26
CA ALA A 83 -39.97 -49.46 0.11
C ALA A 83 -39.04 -48.51 -0.68
N LEU A 84 -37.90 -49.07 -1.09
CA LEU A 84 -36.85 -48.54 -1.98
C LEU A 84 -37.24 -48.66 -3.46
N SER A 85 -36.61 -47.85 -4.33
CA SER A 85 -36.05 -48.37 -5.60
C SER A 85 -34.98 -47.45 -6.19
N SER A 86 -33.93 -48.10 -6.68
CA SER A 86 -32.77 -47.60 -7.41
C SER A 86 -32.95 -47.76 -8.91
N SER A 87 -32.30 -46.92 -9.73
CA SER A 87 -31.87 -47.32 -11.07
C SER A 87 -30.59 -46.57 -11.47
N SER A 88 -29.82 -47.23 -12.33
CA SER A 88 -28.40 -47.07 -12.63
C SER A 88 -28.17 -46.92 -14.14
N MET A 89 -26.92 -46.60 -14.51
CA MET A 89 -26.25 -46.74 -15.83
C MET A 89 -26.47 -45.57 -16.83
N GLN A 90 -25.51 -45.14 -17.65
CA GLN A 90 -24.12 -45.55 -17.93
C GLN A 90 -23.40 -44.42 -18.73
N ALA A 91 -22.08 -44.53 -18.81
CA ALA A 91 -21.15 -43.63 -19.49
C ALA A 91 -20.99 -43.89 -20.99
N GLU A 92 -20.43 -42.93 -21.73
CA GLU A 92 -19.60 -43.20 -22.91
C GLU A 92 -18.60 -42.05 -23.17
N ALA A 93 -17.41 -42.43 -23.65
CA ALA A 93 -16.29 -41.58 -24.01
C ALA A 93 -15.89 -41.85 -25.47
N ALA A 94 -15.43 -40.83 -26.21
CA ALA A 94 -14.59 -41.02 -27.39
C ALA A 94 -13.76 -39.76 -27.69
N ALA A 95 -12.50 -40.00 -28.04
CA ALA A 95 -11.51 -39.03 -28.49
C ALA A 95 -11.38 -39.04 -30.02
N ALA A 96 -10.95 -37.93 -30.63
CA ALA A 96 -10.18 -37.94 -31.87
C ALA A 96 -9.45 -36.60 -32.10
N ALA A 97 -8.20 -36.70 -32.52
CA ALA A 97 -7.31 -35.61 -32.93
C ALA A 97 -7.41 -35.36 -34.45
N ALA A 98 -7.10 -34.14 -34.89
CA ALA A 98 -6.46 -33.86 -36.18
C ALA A 98 -5.89 -32.43 -36.23
N ALA A 99 -4.73 -32.29 -36.84
CA ALA A 99 -3.98 -31.05 -37.02
C ALA A 99 -4.06 -30.52 -38.47
N SER A 100 -3.88 -29.20 -38.59
CA SER A 100 -3.26 -28.43 -39.68
C SER A 100 -3.92 -28.35 -41.07
N SER A 101 -4.20 -27.11 -41.52
CA SER A 101 -3.73 -26.61 -42.83
C SER A 101 -3.93 -25.10 -42.99
N VAL A 102 -2.91 -24.47 -43.58
CA VAL A 102 -2.77 -23.08 -44.05
C VAL A 102 -3.71 -22.77 -45.21
N ALA A 103 -4.22 -21.54 -45.29
CA ALA A 103 -4.41 -20.84 -46.57
C ALA A 103 -4.55 -19.32 -46.35
N ALA A 104 -3.61 -18.59 -46.96
CA ALA A 104 -3.69 -17.16 -47.20
C ALA A 104 -4.63 -16.88 -48.38
N SER A 105 -5.35 -15.77 -48.34
CA SER A 105 -6.02 -15.20 -49.50
C SER A 105 -5.76 -13.70 -49.54
N ASN A 106 -4.92 -13.33 -50.52
CA ASN A 106 -4.80 -11.98 -51.06
C ASN A 106 -6.10 -11.64 -51.79
N ASN A 107 -6.55 -10.39 -51.65
CA ASN A 107 -7.40 -9.72 -52.63
C ASN A 107 -6.68 -8.43 -53.02
N ASP A 108 -6.07 -8.44 -54.20
CA ASP A 108 -5.87 -7.27 -55.05
C ASP A 108 -7.12 -7.14 -55.93
N ASP A 109 -7.58 -5.91 -56.15
CA ASP A 109 -8.14 -5.47 -57.43
C ASP A 109 -8.46 -3.97 -57.36
N GLY A 110 -8.07 -3.25 -58.41
CA GLY A 110 -8.81 -2.06 -58.86
C GLY A 110 -7.98 -0.80 -59.10
N ASP A 111 -7.44 -0.71 -60.31
CA ASP A 111 -6.85 0.47 -60.96
C ASP A 111 -7.77 1.71 -60.96
N ASP A 112 -7.17 2.90 -61.09
CA ASP A 112 -7.61 3.85 -62.13
C ASP A 112 -6.50 4.86 -62.50
N ASP A 113 -6.27 4.93 -63.82
CA ASP A 113 -5.32 5.76 -64.55
C ASP A 113 -5.66 7.26 -64.52
N ASN A 114 -4.63 8.13 -64.60
CA ASN A 114 -4.65 9.19 -65.63
C ASN A 114 -3.27 9.81 -65.93
N ASN A 115 -2.94 9.80 -67.23
CA ASN A 115 -1.93 10.64 -67.92
C ASN A 115 -2.30 12.13 -67.77
N GLY A 116 -1.45 13.16 -67.94
CA GLY A 116 -0.12 13.35 -68.51
C GLY A 116 -0.10 14.78 -69.10
N ALA A 117 1.00 15.54 -68.98
CA ALA A 117 1.44 16.59 -69.93
C ALA A 117 2.63 17.39 -69.39
N ALA A 118 3.58 17.66 -70.29
CA ALA A 118 4.90 18.22 -70.06
C ALA A 118 4.94 19.75 -70.06
N ALA A 119 5.94 20.33 -69.38
CA ALA A 119 6.63 21.54 -69.84
C ALA A 119 8.02 21.66 -69.19
N THR A 120 8.99 21.94 -70.05
CA THR A 120 10.43 21.97 -69.87
C THR A 120 10.95 23.24 -69.18
N GLY A 121 12.01 23.14 -68.38
CA GLY A 121 12.78 24.29 -67.89
C GLY A 121 14.13 23.89 -67.29
N ARG A 122 15.21 24.25 -68.00
CA ARG A 122 16.63 23.93 -67.78
C ARG A 122 17.17 24.25 -66.38
N GLY A 123 18.08 23.41 -65.88
CA GLY A 123 19.01 23.76 -64.81
C GLY A 123 20.00 22.63 -64.50
N SER A 124 21.23 22.77 -65.00
CA SER A 124 22.38 21.88 -64.80
C SER A 124 22.65 21.60 -63.31
N SER A 125 22.82 20.33 -62.93
CA SER A 125 23.20 19.92 -61.57
C SER A 125 24.26 18.84 -61.60
N HIS A 126 25.50 19.26 -61.32
CA HIS A 126 26.64 18.43 -60.96
C HIS A 126 26.27 17.24 -60.07
N HIS A 127 26.83 16.08 -60.40
CA HIS A 127 26.92 14.92 -59.51
C HIS A 127 27.67 15.27 -58.23
N GLN A 128 26.93 15.61 -57.17
CA GLN A 128 27.39 15.44 -55.79
C GLN A 128 26.71 14.21 -55.22
N LYS A 129 27.50 13.16 -54.95
CA LYS A 129 27.11 12.06 -54.06
C LYS A 129 26.69 12.67 -52.73
N LYS A 130 25.38 12.86 -52.52
CA LYS A 130 24.82 13.12 -51.20
C LYS A 130 25.12 11.89 -50.34
N LYS A 131 26.17 11.96 -49.52
CA LYS A 131 26.19 11.23 -48.25
C LYS A 131 24.91 11.66 -47.54
N LEU A 132 23.93 10.77 -47.48
CA LEU A 132 22.81 10.87 -46.56
C LEU A 132 23.41 10.91 -45.15
N LYS A 133 23.70 12.12 -44.69
CA LYS A 133 24.01 12.40 -43.31
C LYS A 133 22.71 12.13 -42.58
N MET A 134 22.59 10.96 -41.98
CA MET A 134 21.51 10.67 -41.05
C MET A 134 21.42 11.83 -40.05
N SER A 135 20.21 12.32 -39.86
CA SER A 135 19.89 13.28 -38.82
C SER A 135 20.46 12.81 -37.47
N PRO A 136 21.08 13.68 -36.66
CA PRO A 136 21.61 13.30 -35.33
C PRO A 136 20.55 12.77 -34.35
N ARG A 137 19.26 12.82 -34.71
CA ARG A 137 18.14 12.45 -33.83
C ARG A 137 17.82 10.95 -33.74
N ALA A 138 18.58 10.09 -34.41
CA ALA A 138 18.34 8.64 -34.40
C ALA A 138 19.57 7.80 -34.04
N GLN A 139 20.50 8.36 -33.26
CA GLN A 139 21.39 7.51 -32.47
C GLN A 139 20.62 7.11 -31.21
N GLY A 140 19.95 5.96 -31.27
CA GLY A 140 19.45 5.32 -30.05
C GLY A 140 20.62 5.19 -29.09
N LEU A 141 20.56 5.90 -27.96
CA LEU A 141 21.52 5.76 -26.88
C LEU A 141 21.44 4.30 -26.40
N LEU A 142 22.38 3.46 -26.85
CA LEU A 142 22.65 2.20 -26.17
C LEU A 142 23.00 2.54 -24.73
N LEU A 143 22.20 2.01 -23.78
CA LEU A 143 22.52 2.10 -22.37
C LEU A 143 23.85 1.37 -22.15
N ASP A 144 24.84 2.10 -21.64
CA ASP A 144 26.06 1.48 -21.15
C ASP A 144 25.76 0.66 -19.89
N PHE A 145 26.72 -0.15 -19.43
CA PHE A 145 26.52 -1.00 -18.26
C PHE A 145 26.11 -0.19 -17.03
N ARG A 146 26.67 1.02 -16.86
CA ARG A 146 26.34 1.92 -15.75
C ARG A 146 24.89 2.37 -15.79
N GLY A 147 24.39 2.83 -16.94
CA GLY A 147 23.00 3.20 -17.14
C GLY A 147 22.03 2.02 -17.07
N PHE A 148 22.50 0.79 -17.27
CA PHE A 148 21.69 -0.41 -17.04
C PHE A 148 21.47 -0.69 -15.54
N VAL A 149 22.53 -0.62 -14.71
CA VAL A 149 22.49 -0.95 -13.27
C VAL A 149 22.10 0.21 -12.35
N ASP A 150 22.25 1.44 -12.82
CA ASP A 150 21.78 2.66 -12.17
C ASP A 150 21.43 3.68 -13.27
N PRO A 151 20.18 3.70 -13.74
CA PRO A 151 19.76 4.64 -14.78
C PRO A 151 19.90 6.12 -14.38
N GLY A 152 20.07 6.43 -13.09
CA GLY A 152 20.11 7.77 -12.54
C GLY A 152 18.83 8.60 -12.80
N PRO A 153 18.71 9.77 -12.12
CA PRO A 153 17.73 10.77 -12.50
C PRO A 153 18.17 11.53 -13.78
N PRO A 154 17.21 11.99 -14.62
CA PRO A 154 15.80 11.65 -14.55
C PRO A 154 15.60 10.18 -14.92
N TRP A 155 14.87 9.44 -14.10
CA TRP A 155 14.59 8.00 -14.29
C TRP A 155 13.62 7.75 -15.47
N GLY A 156 13.55 8.70 -16.41
CA GLY A 156 12.66 8.74 -17.55
C GLY A 156 13.03 7.65 -18.54
N HIS A 157 12.41 6.49 -18.37
CA HIS A 157 12.31 5.46 -19.38
C HIS A 157 10.97 5.59 -20.11
N SER A 158 10.87 5.01 -21.31
CA SER A 158 9.61 4.90 -22.05
C SER A 158 8.87 3.57 -21.79
N MET A 159 9.39 2.71 -20.90
CA MET A 159 8.76 1.43 -20.58
C MET A 159 7.35 1.63 -19.99
N SER A 160 6.41 0.85 -20.50
CA SER A 160 5.09 0.62 -19.91
C SER A 160 5.21 -0.14 -18.58
N ASP A 161 4.14 -0.17 -17.78
CA ASP A 161 4.16 -0.91 -16.49
C ASP A 161 4.53 -2.39 -16.67
N PRO A 162 3.99 -3.16 -17.65
CA PRO A 162 4.43 -4.54 -17.86
C PRO A 162 5.92 -4.69 -18.19
N GLU A 163 6.47 -3.84 -19.06
CA GLU A 163 7.89 -3.86 -19.42
C GLU A 163 8.78 -3.48 -18.23
N LEU A 164 8.38 -2.44 -17.49
CA LEU A 164 9.08 -1.98 -16.30
C LEU A 164 9.06 -3.06 -15.20
N PHE A 165 7.90 -3.66 -14.92
CA PHE A 165 7.77 -4.68 -13.89
C PHE A 165 8.59 -5.92 -14.25
N TRP A 166 8.57 -6.33 -15.51
CA TRP A 166 9.41 -7.42 -15.99
C TRP A 166 10.90 -7.10 -15.83
N ARG A 167 11.37 -5.93 -16.27
CA ARG A 167 12.78 -5.51 -16.09
C ARG A 167 13.17 -5.42 -14.61
N ALA A 168 12.32 -4.82 -13.78
CA ALA A 168 12.57 -4.65 -12.35
C ALA A 168 12.60 -5.99 -11.59
N SER A 169 11.95 -7.03 -12.14
CA SER A 169 11.97 -8.38 -11.58
C SER A 169 13.21 -9.20 -11.95
N MET A 170 14.10 -8.67 -12.80
CA MET A 170 15.35 -9.36 -13.15
C MET A 170 16.29 -9.43 -11.94
N VAL A 171 16.76 -10.64 -11.65
CA VAL A 171 17.75 -10.93 -10.60
C VAL A 171 18.91 -11.68 -11.24
N PRO A 172 20.17 -11.27 -10.98
CA PRO A 172 21.33 -11.97 -11.53
C PRO A 172 21.44 -13.36 -10.88
N ARG A 173 21.91 -14.34 -11.64
CA ARG A 173 22.30 -15.65 -11.05
C ARG A 173 23.73 -15.66 -10.55
N ALA A 174 24.59 -14.76 -11.04
CA ALA A 174 25.92 -14.56 -10.50
C ALA A 174 25.82 -13.88 -9.13
N GLU A 175 26.44 -14.47 -8.11
CA GLU A 175 26.43 -13.95 -6.74
C GLU A 175 27.24 -12.64 -6.64
N GLU A 176 28.36 -12.57 -7.36
CA GLU A 176 29.22 -11.40 -7.37
C GLU A 176 28.75 -10.35 -8.38
N TYR A 177 28.75 -9.09 -7.94
CA TYR A 177 28.48 -7.96 -8.82
C TYR A 177 29.78 -7.48 -9.47
N PRO A 178 29.78 -7.18 -10.79
CA PRO A 178 30.96 -6.68 -11.47
C PRO A 178 31.22 -5.18 -11.19
N PHE A 179 30.68 -4.65 -10.09
CA PHE A 179 30.82 -3.26 -9.66
C PHE A 179 30.67 -3.17 -8.14
N GLN A 180 31.34 -2.18 -7.54
CA GLN A 180 31.20 -1.91 -6.12
C GLN A 180 29.82 -1.35 -5.82
N ARG A 181 29.15 -1.94 -4.83
CA ARG A 181 27.83 -1.53 -4.38
C ARG A 181 27.86 -1.04 -2.94
N VAL A 182 27.18 0.06 -2.71
CA VAL A 182 26.86 0.55 -1.36
C VAL A 182 25.36 0.39 -1.17
N PRO A 183 24.87 -0.36 -0.17
CA PRO A 183 23.44 -0.51 0.07
C PRO A 183 22.77 0.85 0.26
N LYS A 184 21.70 1.11 -0.49
CA LYS A 184 20.89 2.31 -0.38
C LYS A 184 19.50 1.99 0.19
N VAL A 185 18.92 2.99 0.85
CA VAL A 185 17.49 3.02 1.17
C VAL A 185 16.76 3.89 0.14
N ALA A 186 15.81 3.30 -0.59
CA ALA A 186 14.94 4.01 -1.51
C ALA A 186 13.73 4.56 -0.77
N PHE A 187 13.53 5.87 -0.83
CA PHE A 187 12.37 6.56 -0.27
C PHE A 187 11.35 6.81 -1.39
N LEU A 188 10.20 6.15 -1.26
CA LEU A 188 9.11 6.12 -2.23
C LEU A 188 8.01 7.06 -1.76
N PHE A 189 7.96 8.26 -2.33
CA PHE A 189 6.95 9.26 -2.01
C PHE A 189 5.72 9.07 -2.89
N LEU A 190 4.62 8.58 -2.31
CA LEU A 190 3.31 8.55 -2.95
C LEU A 190 2.51 9.76 -2.47
N THR A 191 2.26 10.73 -3.36
CA THR A 191 1.66 12.01 -3.01
C THR A 191 0.53 12.39 -3.95
N ARG A 192 -0.36 13.29 -3.48
CA ARG A 192 -1.33 13.96 -4.36
C ARG A 192 -0.74 15.18 -5.07
N GLY A 193 0.40 15.69 -4.64
CA GLY A 193 0.94 16.96 -5.13
C GLY A 193 2.14 17.44 -4.31
N PRO A 194 2.15 18.70 -3.82
CA PRO A 194 3.29 19.26 -3.11
C PRO A 194 3.76 18.44 -1.91
N LEU A 195 5.07 18.46 -1.69
CA LEU A 195 5.74 17.94 -0.49
C LEU A 195 5.97 19.08 0.52
N PRO A 196 5.03 19.37 1.44
CA PRO A 196 5.18 20.46 2.40
C PRO A 196 6.36 20.24 3.34
N PHE A 197 6.72 18.97 3.61
CA PHE A 197 7.86 18.62 4.46
C PHE A 197 9.17 18.46 3.70
N ALA A 198 9.25 18.83 2.40
CA ALA A 198 10.51 18.77 1.65
C ALA A 198 11.70 19.44 2.37
N PRO A 199 11.56 20.62 3.02
CA PRO A 199 12.67 21.22 3.77
C PRO A 199 13.14 20.38 4.98
N LEU A 200 12.25 19.61 5.60
CA LEU A 200 12.59 18.71 6.70
C LEU A 200 13.35 17.49 6.17
N TRP A 201 12.85 16.87 5.09
CA TRP A 201 13.51 15.77 4.42
C TRP A 201 14.87 16.18 3.83
N GLU A 202 15.02 17.42 3.34
CA GLU A 202 16.30 17.98 2.90
C GLU A 202 17.34 18.03 4.03
N ARG A 203 16.94 18.35 5.27
CA ARG A 203 17.84 18.26 6.43
C ARG A 203 18.16 16.82 6.77
N PHE A 204 17.15 15.95 6.78
CA PHE A 204 17.32 14.52 7.05
C PHE A 204 18.35 13.88 6.11
N PHE A 205 18.30 14.18 4.81
CA PHE A 205 19.17 13.60 3.80
C PHE A 205 20.57 14.22 3.70
N ARG A 206 20.79 15.41 4.26
CA ARG A 206 22.02 16.19 4.07
C ARG A 206 23.25 15.41 4.53
N GLY A 207 24.29 15.34 3.69
CA GLY A 207 25.56 14.69 4.03
C GLY A 207 25.55 13.17 3.95
N HIS A 208 24.46 12.58 3.44
CA HIS A 208 24.29 11.14 3.28
C HIS A 208 24.12 10.73 1.81
N GLU A 209 24.58 11.57 0.88
CA GLU A 209 24.53 11.32 -0.55
C GLU A 209 25.21 9.97 -0.87
N GLY A 210 24.53 9.14 -1.67
CA GLY A 210 25.01 7.79 -2.01
C GLY A 210 24.48 6.67 -1.11
N LEU A 211 23.87 6.98 0.04
CA LEU A 211 23.22 6.00 0.93
C LEU A 211 21.69 5.93 0.76
N PHE A 212 21.12 6.82 -0.06
CA PHE A 212 19.69 6.84 -0.34
C PHE A 212 19.41 7.20 -1.79
N SER A 213 18.16 6.94 -2.18
CA SER A 213 17.56 7.40 -3.43
C SER A 213 16.12 7.84 -3.15
N VAL A 214 15.59 8.74 -3.99
CA VAL A 214 14.24 9.30 -3.83
C VAL A 214 13.48 9.10 -5.13
N TYR A 215 12.23 8.66 -5.01
CA TYR A 215 11.29 8.48 -6.10
C TYR A 215 9.96 9.11 -5.70
N VAL A 216 9.35 9.87 -6.60
CA VAL A 216 8.09 10.57 -6.33
C VAL A 216 7.04 10.18 -7.36
N HIS A 217 5.94 9.61 -6.88
CA HIS A 217 4.72 9.42 -7.65
C HIS A 217 3.70 10.47 -7.21
N ALA A 218 3.26 11.32 -8.14
CA ALA A 218 2.30 12.39 -7.89
C ALA A 218 1.16 12.35 -8.89
N LEU A 219 0.08 13.11 -8.66
CA LEU A 219 -1.00 13.22 -9.65
C LEU A 219 -0.46 13.66 -11.02
N PRO A 220 -0.95 13.09 -12.13
CA PRO A 220 -0.58 13.55 -13.47
C PRO A 220 -0.75 15.06 -13.63
N GLY A 221 0.21 15.71 -14.28
CA GLY A 221 0.23 17.16 -14.45
C GLY A 221 0.84 17.94 -13.29
N TYR A 222 1.01 17.34 -12.09
CA TYR A 222 1.85 17.94 -11.06
C TYR A 222 3.32 17.85 -11.49
N ALA A 223 4.03 18.97 -11.44
CA ALA A 223 5.48 19.03 -11.64
C ALA A 223 6.12 19.80 -10.47
N GLY A 224 6.79 19.07 -9.59
CA GLY A 224 7.46 19.65 -8.44
C GLY A 224 8.62 20.57 -8.85
N ARG A 225 8.57 21.84 -8.45
CA ARG A 225 9.65 22.81 -8.69
C ARG A 225 10.66 22.78 -7.55
N TYR A 226 11.60 21.85 -7.61
CA TYR A 226 12.68 21.72 -6.63
C TYR A 226 13.99 22.32 -7.15
N ARG A 227 14.77 22.97 -6.27
CA ARG A 227 16.13 23.44 -6.56
C ARG A 227 17.00 22.25 -6.99
N ARG A 228 17.99 22.47 -7.85
CA ARG A 228 18.91 21.39 -8.31
C ARG A 228 19.64 20.67 -7.18
N SER A 229 19.87 21.36 -6.05
CA SER A 229 20.47 20.80 -4.84
C SER A 229 19.52 19.97 -3.98
N SER A 230 18.21 20.03 -4.25
CA SER A 230 17.21 19.29 -3.49
C SER A 230 17.26 17.80 -3.86
N PRO A 231 17.15 16.88 -2.90
CA PRO A 231 17.09 15.45 -3.18
C PRO A 231 15.88 15.07 -4.03
N PHE A 232 14.84 15.91 -4.08
CA PHE A 232 13.62 15.72 -4.87
C PHE A 232 13.73 16.18 -6.34
N HIS A 233 14.82 16.87 -6.71
CA HIS A 233 14.99 17.37 -8.08
C HIS A 233 15.11 16.22 -9.09
N GLY A 234 14.26 16.23 -10.12
CA GLY A 234 14.26 15.22 -11.18
C GLY A 234 13.89 13.81 -10.71
N ARG A 235 13.25 13.67 -9.54
CA ARG A 235 12.91 12.36 -8.93
C ARG A 235 11.49 11.88 -9.21
N GLN A 236 10.69 12.66 -9.93
CA GLN A 236 9.33 12.29 -10.27
C GLN A 236 9.35 11.17 -11.33
N ILE A 237 8.72 10.05 -11.02
CA ILE A 237 8.57 8.92 -11.95
C ILE A 237 7.39 9.18 -12.89
N PRO A 238 7.32 8.50 -14.05
CA PRO A 238 6.12 8.51 -14.89
C PRO A 238 4.89 8.07 -14.07
N SER A 239 4.05 9.03 -13.66
CA SER A 239 2.95 8.78 -12.71
C SER A 239 1.61 8.63 -13.42
N ARG A 240 0.65 7.95 -12.78
CA ARG A 240 -0.73 7.79 -13.27
C ARG A 240 -1.74 8.25 -12.23
N GLU A 241 -3.00 8.43 -12.65
CA GLU A 241 -4.07 8.74 -11.72
C GLU A 241 -4.29 7.60 -10.71
N VAL A 242 -4.58 7.98 -9.48
CA VAL A 242 -4.87 7.04 -8.39
C VAL A 242 -6.15 7.46 -7.69
N SER A 243 -6.97 6.48 -7.31
CA SER A 243 -8.18 6.68 -6.53
C SER A 243 -8.05 5.99 -5.18
N TRP A 244 -8.59 6.61 -4.14
CA TRP A 244 -8.50 6.08 -2.78
C TRP A 244 -9.20 4.73 -2.65
N GLY A 245 -8.53 3.75 -2.03
CA GLY A 245 -9.06 2.41 -1.83
C GLY A 245 -9.24 1.59 -3.11
N SER A 246 -8.65 2.03 -4.22
CA SER A 246 -8.71 1.35 -5.52
C SER A 246 -7.39 0.62 -5.79
N ILE A 247 -7.43 -0.41 -6.65
CA ILE A 247 -6.24 -1.10 -7.15
C ILE A 247 -5.21 -0.17 -7.78
N THR A 248 -5.63 1.02 -8.24
CA THR A 248 -4.73 2.04 -8.78
C THR A 248 -3.71 2.56 -7.76
N LEU A 249 -3.98 2.49 -6.45
CA LEU A 249 -2.95 2.76 -5.43
C LEU A 249 -1.86 1.70 -5.44
N VAL A 250 -2.24 0.42 -5.49
CA VAL A 250 -1.28 -0.70 -5.62
C VAL A 250 -0.49 -0.58 -6.92
N ASP A 251 -1.10 -0.12 -8.02
CA ASP A 251 -0.38 0.16 -9.27
C ASP A 251 0.70 1.23 -9.08
N ALA A 252 0.40 2.29 -8.32
CA ALA A 252 1.37 3.34 -8.02
C ALA A 252 2.48 2.88 -7.08
N GLU A 253 2.17 2.06 -6.07
CA GLU A 253 3.16 1.41 -5.20
C GLU A 253 4.10 0.49 -5.98
N LYS A 254 3.54 -0.40 -6.83
CA LYS A 254 4.34 -1.27 -7.71
C LYS A 254 5.18 -0.45 -8.69
N ARG A 255 4.67 0.68 -9.19
CA ARG A 255 5.44 1.58 -10.07
C ARG A 255 6.60 2.27 -9.36
N LEU A 256 6.39 2.73 -8.13
CA LEU A 256 7.46 3.27 -7.27
C LEU A 256 8.53 2.20 -7.00
N LEU A 257 8.11 1.01 -6.57
CA LEU A 257 9.01 -0.12 -6.34
C LEU A 257 9.82 -0.47 -7.59
N ALA A 258 9.15 -0.62 -8.73
CA ALA A 258 9.80 -1.04 -9.95
C ALA A 258 10.81 0.00 -10.48
N ASN A 259 10.47 1.29 -10.43
CA ASN A 259 11.43 2.36 -10.75
C ASN A 259 12.63 2.34 -9.80
N ALA A 260 12.40 2.12 -8.51
CA ALA A 260 13.46 2.07 -7.51
C ALA A 260 14.34 0.82 -7.64
N LEU A 261 13.79 -0.30 -8.08
CA LEU A 261 14.51 -1.55 -8.29
C LEU A 261 15.51 -1.47 -9.45
N LEU A 262 15.33 -0.54 -10.38
CA LEU A 262 16.28 -0.29 -11.47
C LEU A 262 17.64 0.21 -10.98
N ASP A 263 17.73 0.84 -9.80
CA ASP A 263 19.00 1.06 -9.11
C ASP A 263 19.31 -0.19 -8.27
N TRP A 264 20.34 -0.92 -8.70
CA TRP A 264 20.75 -2.17 -8.08
C TRP A 264 21.31 -1.99 -6.67
N SER A 265 21.72 -0.78 -6.31
CA SER A 265 22.21 -0.44 -4.97
C SER A 265 21.08 -0.32 -3.96
N ASN A 266 19.84 -0.05 -4.38
CA ASN A 266 18.68 0.01 -3.48
C ASN A 266 18.37 -1.37 -2.88
N GLN A 267 18.55 -1.50 -1.56
CA GLN A 267 18.31 -2.75 -0.81
C GLN A 267 17.07 -2.71 0.07
N ARG A 268 16.62 -1.50 0.44
CA ARG A 268 15.47 -1.27 1.33
C ARG A 268 14.57 -0.22 0.69
N PHE A 269 13.25 -0.40 0.80
CA PHE A 269 12.25 0.39 0.06
C PHE A 269 11.17 0.86 1.03
N VAL A 270 11.15 2.16 1.33
CA VAL A 270 10.26 2.76 2.32
C VAL A 270 9.16 3.56 1.61
N LEU A 271 7.90 3.20 1.82
CA LEU A 271 6.77 3.99 1.32
C LEU A 271 6.39 5.09 2.32
N VAL A 272 6.29 6.33 1.84
CA VAL A 272 5.89 7.52 2.62
C VAL A 272 4.98 8.44 1.78
N SER A 273 4.18 9.27 2.45
CA SER A 273 3.38 10.32 1.79
C SER A 273 3.90 11.72 2.09
N GLU A 274 3.27 12.72 1.47
CA GLU A 274 3.48 14.14 1.73
C GLU A 274 3.22 14.57 3.18
N SER A 275 2.64 13.68 3.99
CA SER A 275 2.27 13.92 5.39
C SER A 275 3.05 13.08 6.41
N CYS A 276 4.05 12.32 5.94
CA CYS A 276 4.95 11.55 6.76
C CYS A 276 6.21 12.36 7.10
N VAL A 277 6.77 12.12 8.28
CA VAL A 277 8.00 12.75 8.76
C VAL A 277 8.91 11.70 9.40
N PRO A 278 10.24 11.81 9.29
CA PRO A 278 11.16 10.99 10.07
C PRO A 278 11.10 11.40 11.55
N VAL A 279 11.24 10.43 12.46
CA VAL A 279 11.31 10.66 13.92
C VAL A 279 12.66 10.29 14.53
N PHE A 280 13.61 9.88 13.69
CA PHE A 280 15.02 9.65 14.02
C PHE A 280 15.91 10.24 12.93
N ASN A 281 17.19 10.44 13.21
CA ASN A 281 18.18 10.87 12.23
C ASN A 281 18.45 9.82 11.15
N PHE A 282 19.00 10.27 10.02
CA PHE A 282 19.21 9.41 8.86
C PHE A 282 20.09 8.20 9.19
N ARG A 283 21.19 8.41 9.91
CA ARG A 283 22.10 7.33 10.29
C ARG A 283 21.36 6.22 11.04
N THR A 284 20.54 6.58 12.04
CA THR A 284 19.74 5.62 12.81
C THR A 284 18.77 4.85 11.91
N VAL A 285 18.05 5.56 11.03
CA VAL A 285 17.09 4.95 10.09
C VAL A 285 17.80 4.01 9.10
N TYR A 286 18.91 4.47 8.53
CA TYR A 286 19.71 3.72 7.57
C TYR A 286 20.27 2.43 8.20
N GLU A 287 20.94 2.55 9.35
CA GLU A 287 21.53 1.41 10.06
C GLU A 287 20.44 0.42 10.52
N TYR A 288 19.27 0.91 10.96
CA TYR A 288 18.14 0.05 11.33
C TYR A 288 17.61 -0.75 10.13
N LEU A 289 17.43 -0.10 8.97
CA LEU A 289 16.83 -0.76 7.81
C LEU A 289 17.83 -1.68 7.11
N VAL A 290 19.04 -1.20 6.82
CA VAL A 290 20.04 -1.98 6.06
C VAL A 290 20.49 -3.22 6.83
N ASN A 291 20.56 -3.16 8.17
CA ASN A 291 20.93 -4.31 9.00
C ASN A 291 19.74 -5.17 9.46
N SER A 292 18.52 -4.89 8.98
CA SER A 292 17.34 -5.66 9.37
C SER A 292 17.25 -6.99 8.61
N ALA A 293 17.07 -8.09 9.34
CA ALA A 293 16.80 -9.42 8.79
C ALA A 293 15.39 -9.56 8.19
N HIS A 294 14.47 -8.65 8.53
CA HIS A 294 13.08 -8.69 8.10
C HIS A 294 12.68 -7.42 7.34
N SER A 295 11.66 -7.54 6.50
CA SER A 295 10.86 -6.41 6.02
C SER A 295 9.81 -6.00 7.08
N TYR A 296 9.25 -4.80 6.95
CA TYR A 296 8.26 -4.25 7.89
C TYR A 296 6.94 -3.94 7.19
N VAL A 297 6.16 -4.98 6.92
CA VAL A 297 4.76 -4.90 6.51
C VAL A 297 3.90 -5.33 7.68
N GLU A 298 2.97 -4.47 8.11
CA GLU A 298 1.98 -4.86 9.10
C GLU A 298 1.08 -5.96 8.52
N SER A 299 0.87 -7.04 9.27
CA SER A 299 0.11 -8.19 8.77
C SER A 299 -0.59 -8.89 9.92
N TYR A 300 -1.91 -8.83 9.94
CA TYR A 300 -2.76 -9.46 10.94
C TYR A 300 -4.11 -9.87 10.33
N ASN A 301 -4.81 -10.77 11.00
CA ASN A 301 -6.20 -11.08 10.71
C ASN A 301 -6.96 -11.14 12.03
N ILE A 302 -7.94 -10.27 12.16
CA ILE A 302 -8.79 -10.16 13.33
C ILE A 302 -10.25 -10.11 12.87
N ASP A 303 -11.11 -10.77 13.64
CA ASP A 303 -12.53 -10.93 13.35
C ASP A 303 -13.32 -9.64 13.64
N VAL A 304 -13.13 -8.65 12.75
CA VAL A 304 -13.84 -7.36 12.78
C VAL A 304 -14.20 -6.91 11.34
N PRO A 305 -15.25 -6.08 11.16
CA PRO A 305 -15.70 -5.64 9.84
C PRO A 305 -14.61 -4.96 8.99
N GLN A 306 -13.67 -4.28 9.62
CA GLN A 306 -12.60 -3.55 8.93
C GLN A 306 -11.42 -4.43 8.54
N CYS A 307 -11.41 -5.73 8.90
CA CYS A 307 -10.33 -6.68 8.62
C CYS A 307 -10.90 -7.95 7.94
N ALA A 308 -11.33 -8.95 8.71
CA ALA A 308 -11.91 -10.19 8.18
C ALA A 308 -13.20 -9.91 7.38
N GLY A 309 -14.03 -8.97 7.84
CA GLY A 309 -15.29 -8.61 7.15
C GLY A 309 -15.12 -7.96 5.77
N ARG A 310 -13.89 -7.68 5.32
CA ARG A 310 -13.58 -7.20 3.96
C ARG A 310 -13.18 -8.32 3.00
N TYR A 311 -13.03 -9.55 3.49
CA TYR A 311 -12.70 -10.70 2.66
C TYR A 311 -13.85 -11.00 1.68
N ASN A 312 -13.49 -11.36 0.45
CA ASN A 312 -14.44 -11.77 -0.58
C ASN A 312 -14.29 -13.28 -0.82
N PRO A 313 -15.32 -14.11 -0.58
CA PRO A 313 -15.26 -15.56 -0.79
C PRO A 313 -14.88 -15.99 -2.21
N ALA A 314 -15.09 -15.13 -3.22
CA ALA A 314 -14.65 -15.38 -4.60
C ALA A 314 -13.11 -15.40 -4.77
N MET A 315 -12.35 -15.05 -3.72
CA MET A 315 -10.89 -15.17 -3.69
C MET A 315 -10.42 -16.60 -3.37
N ALA A 316 -11.31 -17.48 -2.94
CA ALA A 316 -11.01 -18.90 -2.78
C ALA A 316 -11.00 -19.63 -4.14
N PRO A 317 -10.16 -20.67 -4.31
CA PRO A 317 -9.25 -21.25 -3.32
C PRO A 317 -7.88 -20.58 -3.22
N GLU A 318 -7.56 -19.58 -4.06
CA GLU A 318 -6.26 -18.91 -4.10
C GLU A 318 -5.85 -18.25 -2.78
N VAL A 319 -6.81 -17.62 -2.10
CA VAL A 319 -6.66 -17.00 -0.78
C VAL A 319 -7.86 -17.40 0.04
N MET A 320 -7.67 -18.25 1.04
CA MET A 320 -8.70 -18.59 2.01
C MET A 320 -8.89 -17.47 3.05
N GLU A 321 -10.04 -17.45 3.71
CA GLU A 321 -10.37 -16.41 4.72
C GLU A 321 -9.33 -16.35 5.85
N GLU A 322 -8.80 -17.49 6.28
CA GLU A 322 -7.79 -17.57 7.35
C GLU A 322 -6.43 -17.01 6.91
N GLN A 323 -6.18 -17.03 5.60
CA GLN A 323 -4.96 -16.51 4.97
C GLN A 323 -5.06 -15.02 4.66
N TRP A 324 -6.27 -14.46 4.63
CA TRP A 324 -6.50 -13.04 4.48
C TRP A 324 -5.73 -12.27 5.53
N ARG A 325 -5.09 -11.16 5.14
CA ARG A 325 -4.39 -10.27 6.05
C ARG A 325 -4.77 -8.83 5.77
N LYS A 326 -4.77 -8.04 6.84
CA LYS A 326 -4.80 -6.59 6.82
C LYS A 326 -3.46 -6.05 7.33
N GLY A 327 -3.09 -4.89 6.83
CA GLY A 327 -1.98 -4.09 7.32
C GLY A 327 -2.19 -2.61 7.04
N SER A 328 -1.17 -1.84 7.39
CA SER A 328 -0.99 -0.47 6.92
C SER A 328 -0.56 -0.45 5.45
N GLU A 329 -1.07 0.51 4.68
CA GLU A 329 -0.51 0.90 3.37
C GLU A 329 0.99 1.19 3.45
N TRP A 330 1.45 1.79 4.57
CA TRP A 330 2.83 2.23 4.75
C TRP A 330 3.74 1.05 5.12
N PHE A 331 4.50 0.58 4.14
CA PHE A 331 5.45 -0.51 4.30
C PHE A 331 6.91 -0.08 4.26
N GLU A 332 7.76 -0.98 4.73
CA GLU A 332 9.14 -1.08 4.28
C GLU A 332 9.43 -2.51 3.79
N LEU A 333 10.12 -2.63 2.66
CA LEU A 333 10.48 -3.90 2.02
C LEU A 333 11.98 -4.01 1.78
N SER A 334 12.54 -5.20 2.02
CA SER A 334 13.82 -5.60 1.43
C SER A 334 13.73 -5.76 -0.09
N ARG A 335 14.88 -5.69 -0.78
CA ARG A 335 14.96 -5.84 -2.24
C ARG A 335 14.34 -7.12 -2.75
N GLU A 336 14.61 -8.26 -2.11
CA GLU A 336 14.05 -9.53 -2.62
C GLU A 336 12.53 -9.54 -2.54
N LEU A 337 11.93 -9.05 -1.44
CA LEU A 337 10.47 -8.98 -1.34
C LEU A 337 9.88 -7.91 -2.28
N ALA A 338 10.59 -6.81 -2.52
CA ALA A 338 10.17 -5.80 -3.50
C ALA A 338 10.13 -6.38 -4.92
N VAL A 339 11.15 -7.17 -5.30
CA VAL A 339 11.18 -7.91 -6.58
C VAL A 339 9.98 -8.85 -6.68
N ASP A 340 9.74 -9.66 -5.64
CA ASP A 340 8.64 -10.62 -5.61
C ASP A 340 7.26 -9.94 -5.73
N VAL A 341 7.05 -8.82 -5.01
CA VAL A 341 5.80 -8.02 -5.09
C VAL A 341 5.59 -7.44 -6.49
N VAL A 342 6.64 -6.94 -7.14
CA VAL A 342 6.55 -6.40 -8.51
C VAL A 342 6.29 -7.53 -9.52
N ALA A 343 6.95 -8.66 -9.36
CA ALA A 343 6.81 -9.85 -10.21
C ALA A 343 5.47 -10.57 -10.05
N ASP A 344 4.79 -10.44 -8.91
CA ASP A 344 3.51 -11.11 -8.69
C ASP A 344 2.43 -10.65 -9.67
N GLN A 345 1.92 -11.63 -10.42
CA GLN A 345 0.78 -11.49 -11.32
C GLN A 345 -0.45 -12.22 -10.78
N ARG A 346 -0.28 -13.29 -10.00
CA ARG A 346 -1.37 -14.19 -9.60
C ARG A 346 -2.24 -13.54 -8.54
N TYR A 347 -1.66 -13.15 -7.42
CA TYR A 347 -2.45 -12.57 -6.32
C TYR A 347 -2.87 -11.15 -6.66
N TYR A 348 -2.01 -10.39 -7.33
CA TYR A 348 -2.36 -9.08 -7.85
C TYR A 348 -3.60 -9.13 -8.76
N ALA A 349 -3.70 -10.07 -9.71
CA ALA A 349 -4.88 -10.21 -10.56
C ALA A 349 -6.13 -10.60 -9.76
N LEU A 350 -5.98 -11.44 -8.73
CA LEU A 350 -7.06 -11.82 -7.83
C LEU A 350 -7.60 -10.61 -7.05
N PHE A 351 -6.72 -9.80 -6.45
CA PHE A 351 -7.08 -8.58 -5.73
C PHE A 351 -7.71 -7.55 -6.66
N ARG A 352 -7.15 -7.36 -7.87
CA ARG A 352 -7.70 -6.47 -8.90
C ARG A 352 -9.13 -6.86 -9.28
N ARG A 353 -9.46 -8.16 -9.29
CA ARG A 353 -10.78 -8.66 -9.68
C ARG A 353 -11.79 -8.64 -8.53
N HIS A 354 -11.38 -8.98 -7.32
CA HIS A 354 -12.29 -9.30 -6.22
C HIS A 354 -12.23 -8.37 -5.00
N CYS A 355 -11.15 -7.59 -4.82
CA CYS A 355 -11.06 -6.58 -3.77
C CYS A 355 -11.63 -5.25 -4.27
N THR A 356 -12.96 -5.17 -4.31
CA THR A 356 -13.71 -3.96 -4.60
C THR A 356 -14.31 -3.39 -3.31
N PRO A 357 -14.66 -2.08 -3.25
CA PRO A 357 -15.26 -1.49 -2.05
C PRO A 357 -16.40 -2.36 -1.48
N SER A 358 -16.42 -2.64 -0.18
CA SER A 358 -15.64 -2.03 0.91
C SER A 358 -14.25 -2.66 1.21
N CYS A 359 -13.66 -3.41 0.27
CA CYS A 359 -12.26 -3.87 0.32
C CYS A 359 -11.27 -2.80 -0.20
N TYR A 360 -10.11 -2.66 0.44
CA TYR A 360 -9.05 -1.71 0.07
C TYR A 360 -7.73 -2.45 -0.21
N PRO A 361 -7.35 -2.63 -1.48
CA PRO A 361 -6.24 -3.51 -1.84
C PRO A 361 -4.88 -3.01 -1.33
N ASP A 362 -4.70 -1.71 -1.17
CA ASP A 362 -3.54 -1.07 -0.55
C ASP A 362 -3.31 -1.50 0.92
N GLU A 363 -4.37 -1.85 1.65
CA GLU A 363 -4.29 -2.35 3.03
C GLU A 363 -4.25 -3.89 3.14
N HIS A 364 -4.43 -4.62 2.03
CA HIS A 364 -4.67 -6.08 2.09
C HIS A 364 -3.80 -6.92 1.14
N TYR A 365 -3.43 -6.41 -0.04
CA TYR A 365 -2.70 -7.17 -1.05
C TYR A 365 -1.30 -7.58 -0.56
N ILE A 366 -0.41 -6.62 -0.28
CA ILE A 366 0.96 -6.93 0.14
C ILE A 366 0.99 -7.73 1.46
N PRO A 367 0.21 -7.38 2.50
CA PRO A 367 0.15 -8.17 3.73
C PRO A 367 -0.25 -9.64 3.51
N THR A 368 -1.23 -9.88 2.64
CA THR A 368 -1.73 -11.23 2.32
C THR A 368 -0.72 -12.00 1.48
N TYR A 369 -0.17 -11.37 0.45
CA TYR A 369 0.85 -11.96 -0.42
C TYR A 369 2.08 -12.40 0.38
N LEU A 370 2.61 -11.52 1.23
CA LEU A 370 3.77 -11.86 2.07
C LEU A 370 3.43 -12.93 3.10
N HIS A 371 2.22 -12.94 3.67
CA HIS A 371 1.84 -14.02 4.58
C HIS A 371 1.86 -15.39 3.90
N LEU A 372 1.35 -15.47 2.68
CA LEU A 372 1.29 -16.72 1.89
C LEU A 372 2.66 -17.20 1.42
N ARG A 373 3.57 -16.28 1.06
CA ARG A 373 4.80 -16.62 0.33
C ARG A 373 6.09 -16.38 1.10
N HIS A 374 6.09 -15.45 2.04
CA HIS A 374 7.30 -14.90 2.66
C HIS A 374 7.14 -14.59 4.16
N GLY A 375 6.20 -15.25 4.86
CA GLY A 375 5.81 -14.87 6.23
C GLY A 375 6.99 -14.80 7.21
N ALA A 376 7.94 -15.73 7.10
CA ALA A 376 9.15 -15.77 7.95
C ALA A 376 10.12 -14.59 7.71
N ARG A 377 10.00 -13.89 6.57
CA ARG A 377 10.85 -12.74 6.21
C ARG A 377 10.22 -11.39 6.54
N ASN A 378 9.03 -11.39 7.13
CA ASN A 378 8.29 -10.19 7.48
C ASN A 378 8.11 -10.07 8.99
N ALA A 379 8.28 -8.87 9.54
CA ALA A 379 8.14 -8.61 10.97
C ALA A 379 6.67 -8.49 11.44
N ASN A 380 5.70 -8.56 10.52
CA ASN A 380 4.26 -8.38 10.78
C ASN A 380 3.90 -7.07 11.50
N ARG A 381 4.72 -6.03 11.31
CA ARG A 381 4.52 -4.68 11.83
C ARG A 381 5.07 -3.64 10.86
N THR A 382 4.56 -2.41 10.91
CA THR A 382 5.10 -1.28 10.16
C THR A 382 6.13 -0.48 11.00
N VAL A 383 7.03 0.24 10.33
CA VAL A 383 7.94 1.23 10.94
C VAL A 383 7.35 2.65 10.95
N THR A 384 6.09 2.82 10.55
CA THR A 384 5.41 4.12 10.50
C THR A 384 4.36 4.22 11.59
N TRP A 385 4.57 5.10 12.57
CA TRP A 385 3.60 5.35 13.63
C TRP A 385 2.37 6.11 13.11
N VAL A 386 1.20 5.68 13.56
CA VAL A 386 -0.09 6.29 13.23
C VAL A 386 -0.98 6.32 14.47
N ASP A 387 -1.66 7.44 14.70
CA ASP A 387 -2.68 7.54 15.74
C ASP A 387 -4.09 7.32 15.18
N TRP A 388 -4.70 6.20 15.58
CA TRP A 388 -6.08 5.82 15.25
C TRP A 388 -7.06 6.05 16.41
N SER A 389 -6.63 6.64 17.53
CA SER A 389 -7.44 6.80 18.75
C SER A 389 -8.74 7.58 18.55
N ARG A 390 -8.80 8.44 17.52
CA ARG A 390 -10.00 9.23 17.16
C ARG A 390 -11.07 8.43 16.41
N GLY A 391 -10.75 7.22 15.96
CA GLY A 391 -11.63 6.42 15.11
C GLY A 391 -11.85 7.02 13.71
N GLY A 392 -12.74 6.37 12.94
CA GLY A 392 -13.08 6.79 11.58
C GLY A 392 -12.14 6.25 10.49
N PRO A 393 -12.34 6.66 9.23
CA PRO A 393 -11.60 6.14 8.06
C PRO A 393 -10.21 6.75 7.90
N HIS A 394 -9.85 7.75 8.71
CA HIS A 394 -8.57 8.46 8.63
C HIS A 394 -7.94 8.65 10.00
N PRO A 395 -6.61 8.55 10.11
CA PRO A 395 -5.92 8.75 11.38
C PRO A 395 -5.94 10.22 11.82
N ALA A 396 -5.58 10.45 13.07
CA ALA A 396 -5.42 11.79 13.62
C ALA A 396 -4.39 12.61 12.81
N ARG A 397 -4.68 13.91 12.67
CA ARG A 397 -3.82 14.88 11.99
C ARG A 397 -3.27 15.90 12.98
N PHE A 398 -1.95 16.05 12.99
CA PHE A 398 -1.21 16.92 13.92
C PHE A 398 -0.71 18.18 13.20
N GLY A 399 -1.17 19.36 13.65
CA GLY A 399 -0.69 20.66 13.17
C GLY A 399 0.33 21.29 14.11
N ARG A 400 0.63 22.58 13.91
CA ARG A 400 1.59 23.35 14.72
C ARG A 400 1.44 23.13 16.24
N ALA A 401 0.23 23.34 16.77
CA ALA A 401 -0.02 23.31 18.22
C ALA A 401 0.17 21.92 18.84
N ALA A 402 -0.15 20.86 18.10
CA ALA A 402 -0.01 19.49 18.59
C ALA A 402 1.42 18.93 18.42
N THR A 403 2.24 19.55 17.55
CA THR A 403 3.58 19.06 17.24
C THR A 403 4.58 19.67 18.22
N THR A 404 4.73 19.07 19.41
CA THR A 404 5.65 19.53 20.45
C THR A 404 6.87 18.62 20.59
N ALA A 405 7.90 19.11 21.28
CA ALA A 405 9.07 18.32 21.66
C ALA A 405 8.67 17.01 22.38
N GLY A 406 7.85 17.14 23.43
CA GLY A 406 7.34 15.99 24.19
C GLY A 406 6.51 15.04 23.34
N PHE A 407 5.72 15.53 22.39
CA PHE A 407 4.96 14.68 21.48
C PHE A 407 5.86 13.85 20.56
N VAL A 408 6.87 14.46 19.92
CA VAL A 408 7.83 13.73 19.07
C VAL A 408 8.65 12.74 19.89
N ALA A 409 9.08 13.11 21.10
CA ALA A 409 9.75 12.19 22.02
C ALA A 409 8.86 11.01 22.43
N ALA A 410 7.57 11.25 22.68
CA ALA A 410 6.61 10.19 22.98
C ALA A 410 6.43 9.23 21.80
N ILE A 411 6.43 9.69 20.55
CA ILE A 411 6.38 8.78 19.38
C ILE A 411 7.59 7.83 19.38
N ARG A 412 8.78 8.32 19.71
CA ARG A 412 10.02 7.53 19.78
C ARG A 412 10.03 6.56 20.96
N ASN A 413 9.36 6.91 22.06
CA ASN A 413 9.37 6.14 23.31
C ASN A 413 8.01 6.20 24.04
N ASN A 414 6.99 5.55 23.49
CA ASN A 414 5.65 5.46 24.10
C ASN A 414 5.47 4.20 24.96
N GLY A 415 6.55 3.52 25.34
CA GLY A 415 6.51 2.26 26.06
C GLY A 415 6.20 1.02 25.20
N THR A 416 5.95 1.18 23.89
CA THR A 416 5.80 0.04 22.98
C THR A 416 7.12 -0.71 22.87
N ARG A 417 7.08 -2.02 23.10
CA ARG A 417 8.21 -2.93 22.84
C ARG A 417 7.89 -3.75 21.61
N CYS A 418 8.86 -3.89 20.73
CA CYS A 418 8.76 -4.69 19.52
C CYS A 418 10.04 -5.51 19.33
N LEU A 419 10.03 -6.41 18.36
CA LEU A 419 11.21 -7.20 17.99
C LEU A 419 11.94 -6.54 16.82
N TYR A 420 13.27 -6.51 16.94
CA TYR A 420 14.21 -6.16 15.89
C TYR A 420 15.26 -7.25 15.81
N ASN A 421 15.35 -7.94 14.67
CA ASN A 421 16.22 -9.11 14.48
C ASN A 421 16.11 -10.15 15.61
N GLY A 422 14.86 -10.43 16.04
CA GLY A 422 14.56 -11.37 17.11
C GLY A 422 14.82 -10.85 18.54
N LYS A 423 15.33 -9.63 18.71
CA LYS A 423 15.63 -9.04 20.02
C LYS A 423 14.63 -7.94 20.38
N PRO A 424 14.18 -7.84 21.65
CA PRO A 424 13.35 -6.73 22.10
C PRO A 424 14.04 -5.37 21.91
N THR A 425 13.30 -4.39 21.42
CA THR A 425 13.73 -2.98 21.27
C THR A 425 12.58 -2.02 21.59
N THR A 426 12.92 -0.78 21.90
CA THR A 426 11.98 0.35 22.03
C THR A 426 11.87 1.17 20.75
N VAL A 427 12.78 0.97 19.78
CA VAL A 427 12.75 1.65 18.48
C VAL A 427 11.81 0.90 17.53
N CYS A 428 10.51 1.19 17.67
CA CYS A 428 9.47 0.55 16.87
C CYS A 428 9.04 1.36 15.66
N TYR A 429 9.18 2.67 15.68
CA TYR A 429 8.73 3.52 14.57
C TYR A 429 9.83 4.47 14.16
N LEU A 430 10.19 4.45 12.87
CA LEU A 430 11.19 5.32 12.26
C LEU A 430 10.56 6.56 11.65
N PHE A 431 9.28 6.46 11.30
CA PHE A 431 8.49 7.53 10.68
C PHE A 431 7.17 7.71 11.44
N ALA A 432 6.51 8.84 11.21
CA ALA A 432 5.21 9.13 11.81
C ALA A 432 4.28 9.87 10.85
N ARG A 433 2.97 9.65 11.03
CA ARG A 433 1.88 10.32 10.31
C ARG A 433 0.64 10.46 11.21
N LYS A 434 -0.25 11.43 10.98
CA LYS A 434 -0.32 12.36 9.85
C LYS A 434 -0.02 13.79 10.28
N PHE A 435 0.98 14.43 9.68
CA PHE A 435 1.29 15.83 9.99
C PHE A 435 0.66 16.78 8.96
N ALA A 436 0.12 17.90 9.43
CA ALA A 436 -0.37 18.99 8.58
C ALA A 436 0.78 19.93 8.21
N PRO A 437 0.73 20.62 7.05
CA PRO A 437 1.80 21.55 6.63
C PRO A 437 2.15 22.61 7.68
N SER A 438 1.18 23.02 8.52
CA SER A 438 1.41 23.99 9.60
C SER A 438 2.40 23.50 10.67
N ALA A 439 2.68 22.19 10.77
CA ALA A 439 3.65 21.60 11.68
C ALA A 439 5.12 21.80 11.24
N LEU A 440 5.38 22.15 9.98
CA LEU A 440 6.74 22.22 9.42
C LEU A 440 7.67 23.10 10.27
N GLY A 441 7.22 24.32 10.62
CA GLY A 441 8.05 25.25 11.39
C GLY A 441 8.48 24.67 12.73
N THR A 442 7.56 23.98 13.44
CA THR A 442 7.92 23.36 14.72
C THR A 442 8.85 22.18 14.52
N LEU A 443 8.61 21.32 13.52
CA LEU A 443 9.49 20.19 13.22
C LEU A 443 10.92 20.63 12.86
N LEU A 444 11.06 21.72 12.09
CA LEU A 444 12.37 22.29 11.76
C LEU A 444 13.11 22.83 12.99
N ASN A 445 12.40 23.31 14.01
CA ASN A 445 13.00 23.75 15.27
C ASN A 445 13.41 22.59 16.17
N LEU A 446 12.83 21.40 15.97
CA LEU A 446 13.16 20.19 16.72
C LEU A 446 14.34 19.40 16.12
N THR A 447 14.87 19.80 14.95
CA THR A 447 15.90 19.01 14.28
C THR A 447 17.24 18.99 15.02
N THR A 448 17.61 20.08 15.69
CA THR A 448 18.85 20.16 16.48
C THR A 448 18.74 19.63 17.91
N THR A 449 17.54 19.21 18.35
CA THR A 449 17.29 18.81 19.74
C THR A 449 16.79 17.37 19.87
N ILE A 450 15.79 16.99 19.05
CA ILE A 450 15.13 15.69 19.15
C ILE A 450 15.39 14.85 17.92
N LEU A 451 15.15 15.39 16.73
CA LEU A 451 15.28 14.59 15.51
C LEU A 451 16.75 14.32 15.15
N ASP A 452 17.66 15.19 15.63
CA ASP A 452 19.12 15.04 15.61
C ASP A 452 19.74 15.08 14.20
N PHE A 453 19.35 16.06 13.37
CA PHE A 453 19.92 16.33 12.03
C PHE A 453 19.70 17.77 11.50
#